data_AF-A0A317L3K3-F1
#
_entry.id   AF-A0A317L3K3-F1
#
_cell.length_a   1.000
_cell.length_b   1.000
_cell.length_c   1.000
_cell.angle_alpha   90.00
_cell.angle_beta   90.00
_cell.angle_gamma   90.00
#
_symmetry.space_group_name_H-M   'P 1'
#
loop_
_entity.id
_entity.type
_entity.pdbx_description
1 polymer ?
#
loop_
_entity_poly.entity_id
_entity_poly.type
_entity_poly.pdbx_seq_one_letter_code
_entity_poly.pdbx_strand_id
1 'polypeptide(L)'
;MIIKERKEPDELRVYSYLDRRAPLSEKEKQYYRSMQKGFEVEKHFDSLMKQLTSEHYMLNDLLLKHPNNHFQIDSLMIQANEICIYEIKNTKVIFIMTITIH
;
A
#
# COMPACT_ATOMS: atom_id res chain seq x y z
N MET A 1 1.29 -2.77 -15.58
CA MET A 1 1.25 -4.16 -15.05
C MET A 1 1.70 -4.15 -13.59
N ILE A 2 1.08 -4.94 -12.70
CA ILE A 2 1.58 -5.10 -11.32
C ILE A 2 2.55 -6.27 -11.26
N ILE A 3 3.81 -6.00 -10.87
CA ILE A 3 4.85 -7.03 -10.66
C ILE A 3 4.81 -7.54 -9.22
N LYS A 4 4.71 -6.65 -8.23
CA LYS A 4 4.53 -7.01 -6.82
C LYS A 4 3.12 -6.63 -6.40
N GLU A 5 2.25 -7.64 -6.38
CA GLU A 5 0.88 -7.51 -5.89
C GLU A 5 0.87 -7.12 -4.41
N ARG A 6 -0.13 -6.32 -4.04
CA ARG A 6 -0.37 -5.94 -2.65
C ARG A 6 -0.86 -7.15 -1.87
N LYS A 7 -0.28 -7.36 -0.69
CA LYS A 7 -0.69 -8.43 0.22
C LYS A 7 -1.43 -7.84 1.39
N GLU A 8 -2.45 -8.56 1.85
CA GLU A 8 -3.11 -8.21 3.09
C GLU A 8 -2.10 -8.25 4.25
N PRO A 9 -2.01 -7.20 5.09
CA PRO A 9 -1.13 -7.21 6.24
C PRO A 9 -1.46 -8.37 7.19
N ASP A 10 -0.45 -9.08 7.69
CA ASP A 10 -0.66 -10.22 8.58
C ASP A 10 -1.40 -9.82 9.86
N GLU A 11 -1.14 -8.62 10.37
CA GLU A 11 -1.87 -8.08 11.52
C GLU A 11 -3.36 -7.91 11.22
N LEU A 12 -3.72 -7.49 10.00
CA LEU A 12 -5.12 -7.35 9.58
C LEU A 12 -5.81 -8.73 9.57
N ARG A 13 -5.09 -9.75 9.07
CA ARG A 13 -5.55 -11.14 9.08
C ARG A 13 -5.75 -11.64 10.51
N VAL A 14 -4.81 -11.37 11.41
CA VAL A 14 -4.91 -11.75 12.83
C VAL A 14 -6.15 -11.12 13.48
N TYR A 15 -6.35 -9.80 13.34
CA TYR A 15 -7.55 -9.15 13.87
C TYR A 15 -8.85 -9.70 13.26
N SER A 16 -8.85 -10.07 11.97
CA SER A 16 -10.01 -10.70 11.34
C SER A 16 -10.39 -12.04 11.97
N TYR A 17 -9.41 -12.82 12.43
CA TYR A 17 -9.66 -14.08 13.14
C TYR A 17 -10.09 -13.83 14.58
N LEU A 18 -9.49 -12.85 15.25
CA LEU A 18 -9.80 -12.49 16.63
C LEU A 18 -11.23 -11.95 16.75
N ASP A 19 -11.63 -11.00 15.89
CA ASP A 19 -12.97 -10.39 15.89
C ASP A 19 -14.10 -11.42 15.73
N ARG A 20 -13.82 -12.55 15.05
CA ARG A 20 -14.76 -13.67 14.88
C ARG A 20 -14.87 -14.60 16.09
N ARG A 21 -13.84 -14.63 16.96
CA ARG A 21 -13.69 -15.64 18.02
C ARG A 21 -13.78 -15.06 19.43
N ALA A 22 -13.47 -13.77 19.59
CA ALA A 22 -13.48 -13.08 20.86
C ALA A 22 -13.95 -11.62 20.65
N PRO A 23 -14.66 -11.03 21.62
CA PRO A 23 -14.99 -9.62 21.55
C PRO A 23 -13.71 -8.80 21.71
N LEU A 24 -13.28 -8.16 20.62
CA LEU A 24 -12.28 -7.12 20.67
C LEU A 24 -12.75 -5.98 21.58
N SER A 25 -11.83 -5.36 22.32
CA SER A 25 -12.11 -4.09 23.00
C SER A 25 -12.45 -3.00 21.98
N GLU A 26 -13.14 -1.94 22.41
CA GLU A 26 -13.48 -0.84 21.50
C GLU A 26 -12.24 -0.19 20.86
N LYS A 27 -11.13 -0.12 21.60
CA LYS A 27 -9.85 0.37 21.07
C LYS A 27 -9.31 -0.53 19.96
N GLU A 28 -9.34 -1.85 20.17
CA GLU A 28 -8.90 -2.83 19.16
C GLU A 28 -9.81 -2.82 17.94
N LYS A 29 -11.14 -2.72 18.11
CA LYS A 29 -12.07 -2.56 16.98
C LYS A 29 -11.79 -1.31 16.18
N GLN A 30 -11.54 -0.19 16.84
CA GLN A 30 -11.23 1.07 16.17
C GLN A 30 -9.92 0.96 15.38
N TYR A 31 -8.89 0.34 15.97
CA TYR A 31 -7.63 0.09 15.31
C TYR A 31 -7.79 -0.85 14.10
N TYR A 32 -8.48 -1.98 14.29
CA TYR A 32 -8.78 -2.93 13.23
C TYR A 32 -9.51 -2.27 12.05
N ARG A 33 -10.58 -1.50 12.33
CA ARG A 33 -11.31 -0.76 11.28
C ARG A 33 -10.44 0.25 10.55
N SER A 34 -9.52 0.90 11.26
CA SER A 34 -8.58 1.85 10.66
C SER A 34 -7.63 1.16 9.71
N MET A 35 -7.09 -0.01 10.08
CA MET A 35 -6.25 -0.82 9.22
C MET A 35 -7.01 -1.35 8.00
N GLN A 36 -8.23 -1.87 8.19
CA GLN A 36 -9.08 -2.33 7.08
C GLN A 36 -9.30 -1.21 6.08
N LYS A 37 -9.64 -0.01 6.57
CA LYS A 37 -9.85 1.17 5.72
C LYS A 37 -8.57 1.55 4.97
N GLY A 38 -7.41 1.54 5.63
CA GLY A 38 -6.14 1.79 4.96
C GLY A 38 -5.90 0.84 3.79
N PHE A 39 -6.04 -0.46 4.03
CA PHE A 39 -5.85 -1.49 3.01
C PHE A 39 -6.83 -1.38 1.83
N GLU A 40 -8.10 -1.07 2.09
CA GLU A 40 -9.09 -0.89 1.02
C GLU A 40 -8.77 0.30 0.11
N VAL A 41 -8.23 1.38 0.67
CA VAL A 41 -7.83 2.56 -0.10
C VAL A 41 -6.66 2.24 -1.02
N GLU A 42 -5.68 1.50 -0.52
CA GLU A 42 -4.55 1.06 -1.32
C GLU A 42 -4.97 0.11 -2.44
N LYS A 43 -5.86 -0.85 -2.15
CA LYS A 43 -6.47 -1.71 -3.18
C LYS A 43 -7.22 -0.91 -4.25
N HIS A 44 -7.94 0.13 -3.84
CA HIS A 44 -8.64 0.99 -4.78
C HIS A 44 -7.64 1.68 -5.73
N PHE A 45 -6.55 2.21 -5.20
CA PHE A 45 -5.47 2.76 -6.02
C PHE A 45 -4.87 1.71 -6.97
N ASP A 46 -4.60 0.50 -6.50
CA ASP A 46 -4.10 -0.59 -7.35
C ASP A 46 -5.06 -0.89 -8.51
N SER A 47 -6.37 -0.86 -8.26
CA SER A 47 -7.40 -1.02 -9.31
C SER A 47 -7.39 0.12 -10.33
N LEU A 48 -7.13 1.36 -9.91
CA LEU A 48 -7.00 2.50 -10.82
C LEU A 48 -5.74 2.36 -11.68
N MET A 49 -4.61 1.94 -11.09
CA MET A 49 -3.37 1.73 -11.83
C MET A 49 -3.49 0.60 -12.86
N LYS A 50 -4.26 -0.46 -12.56
CA LYS A 50 -4.56 -1.54 -13.52
C LYS A 50 -5.35 -1.06 -14.75
N GLN A 51 -6.04 0.08 -14.69
CA GLN A 51 -6.78 0.65 -15.82
C GLN A 51 -5.93 1.55 -16.72
N LEU A 52 -4.70 1.89 -16.31
CA LEU A 52 -3.79 2.69 -17.14
C LEU A 52 -3.39 1.91 -18.39
N THR A 53 -3.53 2.56 -19.55
CA THR A 53 -3.17 2.00 -20.86
C THR A 53 -1.69 2.17 -21.19
N SER A 54 -0.99 3.07 -20.50
CA SER A 54 0.45 3.29 -20.66
C SER A 54 1.24 2.08 -20.19
N GLU A 55 2.40 1.83 -20.82
CA GLU A 55 3.33 0.83 -20.32
C GLU A 55 3.94 1.31 -19.00
N HIS A 56 3.71 0.53 -17.94
CA HIS A 56 4.20 0.81 -16.60
C HIS A 56 4.31 -0.48 -15.80
N TYR A 57 5.14 -0.48 -14.77
CA TYR A 57 5.31 -1.57 -13.82
C TYR A 57 5.06 -1.08 -12.40
N MET A 58 4.17 -1.76 -11.65
CA MET A 58 3.86 -1.42 -10.26
C MET A 58 4.53 -2.40 -9.30
N LEU A 59 5.11 -1.84 -8.24
CA LEU A 59 5.62 -2.55 -7.08
C LEU A 59 4.95 -1.97 -5.83
N ASN A 60 4.07 -2.74 -5.19
CA ASN A 60 3.35 -2.30 -3.99
C ASN A 60 4.06 -2.75 -2.71
N ASP A 61 3.87 -2.01 -1.61
CA ASP A 61 4.28 -2.38 -0.26
C ASP A 61 5.79 -2.69 -0.16
N LEU A 62 6.64 -1.77 -0.60
CA LEU A 62 8.09 -1.94 -0.58
C LEU A 62 8.67 -1.48 0.75
N LEU A 63 9.26 -2.41 1.50
CA LEU A 63 10.04 -2.10 2.69
C LEU A 63 11.53 -2.02 2.33
N LEU A 64 12.06 -0.81 2.29
CA LEU A 64 13.48 -0.54 2.05
C LEU A 64 14.23 -0.45 3.38
N LYS A 65 15.32 -1.22 3.49
CA LYS A 65 16.19 -1.23 4.67
C LYS A 65 17.46 -0.43 4.39
N HIS A 66 17.65 0.65 5.13
CA HIS A 66 18.91 1.36 5.25
C HIS A 66 19.47 1.07 6.65
N PRO A 67 20.80 1.03 6.87
CA PRO A 67 21.41 0.54 8.12
C PRO A 67 20.76 1.01 9.44
N ASN A 68 20.25 2.25 9.48
CA ASN A 68 19.60 2.82 10.66
C ASN A 68 18.12 3.21 10.45
N ASN A 69 17.57 3.05 9.25
CA ASN A 69 16.23 3.52 8.90
C ASN A 69 15.49 2.50 8.04
N HIS A 70 14.19 2.37 8.28
CA HIS A 70 13.28 1.64 7.42
C HIS A 70 12.34 2.61 6.74
N PHE A 71 12.23 2.48 5.42
CA PHE A 71 11.33 3.30 4.61
C PHE A 71 10.31 2.38 3.96
N GLN A 72 9.03 2.64 4.22
CA GLN A 72 7.94 1.99 3.53
C GLN A 72 7.51 2.88 2.35
N ILE A 73 7.38 2.26 1.18
CA ILE A 73 6.79 2.87 -0.01
C ILE A 73 5.51 2.11 -0.31
N ASP A 74 4.37 2.81 -0.27
CA ASP A 74 3.06 2.18 -0.45
C ASP A 74 2.89 1.64 -1.87
N SER A 75 3.31 2.43 -2.86
CA SER A 75 3.34 2.05 -4.28
C SER A 75 4.45 2.76 -5.05
N LEU A 76 5.22 2.00 -5.82
CA LEU A 76 6.23 2.48 -6.74
C LEU A 76 5.83 2.09 -8.16
N MET A 77 5.83 3.06 -9.07
CA MET A 77 5.59 2.85 -10.50
C MET A 77 6.88 3.11 -11.29
N ILE A 78 7.21 2.21 -12.21
CA ILE A 78 8.33 2.35 -13.15
C ILE A 78 7.74 2.51 -14.55
N GLN A 79 8.15 3.55 -15.25
CA GLN A 79 7.88 3.79 -16.65
C GLN A 79 9.22 3.99 -17.39
N ALA A 80 9.18 4.15 -18.71
CA ALA A 80 10.37 4.13 -19.56
C ALA A 80 11.54 4.98 -19.01
N ASN A 81 11.27 6.23 -18.62
CA ASN A 81 12.31 7.18 -18.20
C ASN A 81 12.10 7.70 -16.77
N GLU A 82 11.12 7.16 -16.04
CA GLU A 82 10.73 7.72 -14.74
C GLU A 82 10.32 6.65 -13.73
N ILE A 83 10.68 6.89 -12.48
CA ILE A 83 10.19 6.16 -11.31
C ILE A 83 9.36 7.12 -10.47
N CYS A 84 8.12 6.73 -10.21
CA CYS A 84 7.13 7.51 -9.47
C CYS A 84 6.80 6.81 -8.14
N ILE A 85 6.93 7.55 -7.03
CA ILE A 85 6.63 7.03 -5.68
C ILE A 85 5.36 7.69 -5.15
N TYR A 86 4.44 6.86 -4.67
CA TYR A 86 3.15 7.28 -4.12
C TYR A 86 3.03 6.91 -2.64
N GLU A 87 2.57 7.88 -1.83
CA GLU A 87 2.05 7.63 -0.48
C GLU A 87 0.52 7.62 -0.54
N ILE A 88 -0.12 6.61 0.04
CA ILE A 88 -1.56 6.41 -0.06
C ILE A 88 -2.16 6.59 1.33
N LYS A 89 -2.91 7.68 1.54
CA LYS A 89 -3.52 8.01 2.83
C LYS A 89 -5.01 8.28 2.71
N ASN A 90 -5.83 7.41 3.30
CA ASN A 90 -7.28 7.55 3.44
C ASN A 90 -8.05 7.85 2.13
N THR A 91 -8.11 9.10 1.69
CA THR A 91 -8.83 9.50 0.46
C THR A 91 -7.93 10.23 -0.53
N LYS A 92 -6.63 10.32 -0.21
CA LYS A 92 -5.65 11.08 -0.98
C LYS A 92 -4.49 10.18 -1.34
N VAL A 93 -4.11 10.27 -2.61
CA VAL A 93 -2.83 9.77 -3.09
C VAL A 93 -1.91 10.97 -3.17
N ILE A 94 -0.80 10.91 -2.45
CA ILE A 94 0.23 11.94 -2.46
C ILE A 94 1.34 11.45 -3.36
N PHE A 95 1.62 12.22 -4.41
CA PHE A 95 2.81 12.03 -5.20
C PHE A 95 4.02 12.54 -4.41
N ILE A 96 4.99 11.67 -4.13
CA ILE A 96 6.16 12.05 -3.33
C ILE A 96 7.29 12.56 -4.23
N MET A 97 7.67 11.78 -5.25
CA MET A 97 8.91 12.02 -5.99
C MET A 97 8.92 11.32 -7.36
N THR A 98 9.52 11.98 -8.34
CA THR A 98 9.96 11.39 -9.62
C THR A 98 11.48 11.22 -9.59
N ILE A 99 11.99 10.08 -10.05
CA ILE A 99 13.40 9.89 -10.39
C ILE A 99 13.49 9.68 -11.90
N THR A 100 14.19 10.57 -12.61
CA THR A 100 14.44 10.43 -14.05
C THR A 100 15.66 9.54 -14.27
N ILE A 101 15.54 8.57 -15.15
CA ILE A 101 16.64 7.68 -15.56
C ILE A 101 17.23 8.26 -16.85
N HIS A 102 18.51 8.64 -16.81
CA HIS A 102 19.28 9.16 -17.95
C HIS A 102 20.26 8.11 -18.47
#